data_AF-A0A532AQR0-F1
#
_entry.id   AF-A0A532AQR0-F1
#
_cell.length_a   1.000
_cell.length_b   1.000
_cell.length_c   1.000
_cell.angle_alpha   90.00
_cell.angle_beta   90.00
_cell.angle_gamma   90.00
#
_symmetry.space_group_name_H-M   'P 1'
#
loop_
_entity.id
_entity.type
_entity.pdbx_description
1 polymer ?
#
loop_
_entity_poly.entity_id
_entity_poly.type
_entity_poly.pdbx_seq_one_letter_code
_entity_poly.pdbx_strand_id
1 'polypeptide(L)'
;MVALVACSLVLLPIFLFYAQRIARIDVLRPLEIFPRLALAALLMFGAVSAWLRSAPEHAAEETLLISAIVLGASVYGTALFVLVRSELFNARDLFLRLRG
;
A
#
# COMPACT_ATOMS: atom_id res chain seq x y z
N MET A 1 9.38 -18.14 10.27
CA MET A 1 8.91 -16.91 9.59
C MET A 1 8.45 -17.18 8.16
N VAL A 2 9.27 -17.79 7.29
CA VAL A 2 8.92 -18.08 5.88
C VAL A 2 7.63 -18.89 5.72
N ALA A 3 7.44 -19.95 6.52
CA ALA A 3 6.22 -20.76 6.47
C ALA A 3 4.95 -19.97 6.85
N LEU A 4 5.06 -19.01 7.77
CA LEU A 4 3.93 -18.18 8.21
C LEU A 4 3.54 -17.18 7.12
N VAL A 5 4.54 -16.54 6.49
CA VAL A 5 4.35 -15.64 5.35
C VAL A 5 3.76 -16.39 4.16
N ALA A 6 4.29 -17.57 3.84
CA ALA A 6 3.78 -18.42 2.76
C ALA A 6 2.32 -18.85 3.04
N CYS A 7 2.01 -19.23 4.27
CA CYS A 7 0.65 -19.60 4.65
C CYS A 7 -0.31 -18.41 4.50
N SER A 8 0.07 -17.20 4.93
CA SER A 8 -0.73 -15.98 4.73
C SER A 8 -0.93 -15.64 3.25
N LEU A 9 0.11 -15.77 2.43
CA LEU A 9 0.05 -15.50 1.00
C LEU A 9 -0.80 -16.52 0.22
N VAL A 10 -0.96 -17.74 0.74
CA VAL A 10 -1.77 -18.80 0.12
C VAL A 10 -3.21 -18.80 0.64
N LEU A 11 -3.41 -18.55 1.94
CA LEU A 11 -4.74 -18.50 2.56
C LEU A 11 -5.56 -17.32 2.06
N LEU A 12 -4.93 -16.17 1.81
CA LEU A 12 -5.61 -14.96 1.33
C LEU A 12 -6.28 -15.13 -0.04
N PRO A 13 -5.61 -15.63 -1.10
CA PRO A 13 -6.27 -15.86 -2.39
C PRO A 13 -7.32 -16.98 -2.32
N ILE A 14 -7.11 -18.02 -1.51
CA ILE A 14 -8.12 -19.06 -1.28
C ILE A 14 -9.37 -18.45 -0.64
N PHE A 15 -9.20 -17.62 0.39
CA PHE A 15 -10.30 -16.93 1.06
C PHE A 15 -11.06 -16.02 0.10
N LEU A 16 -10.36 -15.21 -0.71
CA LEU A 16 -10.97 -14.32 -1.70
C LEU A 16 -11.74 -15.11 -2.78
N PHE A 17 -11.20 -16.25 -3.23
CA PHE A 17 -11.88 -17.13 -4.17
C PHE A 17 -13.19 -17.69 -3.60
N TYR A 18 -13.17 -18.16 -2.36
CA TYR A 18 -14.39 -18.64 -1.70
C TYR A 18 -15.41 -17.52 -1.44
N ALA A 19 -14.95 -16.32 -1.05
CA ALA A 19 -15.81 -15.16 -0.87
C ALA A 19 -16.49 -14.74 -2.19
N GLN A 20 -15.75 -14.72 -3.30
CA GLN A 20 -16.29 -14.43 -4.62
C GLN A 20 -17.32 -15.48 -5.05
N ARG A 21 -16.99 -16.76 -4.89
CA ARG A 21 -17.82 -17.87 -5.38
C ARG A 21 -19.10 -18.05 -4.58
N ILE A 22 -19.04 -17.88 -3.26
CA ILE A 22 -20.17 -18.16 -2.35
C ILE A 22 -21.02 -16.90 -2.13
N ALA A 23 -20.39 -15.76 -1.86
CA ALA A 23 -21.12 -14.54 -1.51
C ALA A 23 -21.39 -13.62 -2.72
N ARG A 24 -20.89 -13.96 -3.93
CA ARG A 24 -20.91 -13.11 -5.14
C ARG A 24 -20.44 -11.67 -4.86
N ILE A 25 -19.55 -11.49 -3.89
CA ILE A 25 -18.96 -10.19 -3.61
C ILE A 25 -17.96 -9.91 -4.73
N ASP A 26 -18.08 -8.74 -5.34
CA ASP A 26 -17.23 -8.30 -6.43
C ASP A 26 -15.85 -7.87 -5.91
N VAL A 27 -15.00 -8.86 -5.62
CA VAL A 27 -13.64 -8.69 -5.09
C VAL A 27 -12.65 -8.12 -6.12
N LEU A 28 -13.03 -8.06 -7.40
CA LEU A 28 -12.21 -7.48 -8.46
C LEU A 28 -12.11 -5.95 -8.37
N ARG A 29 -13.20 -5.28 -8.00
CA ARG A 29 -13.22 -3.82 -7.80
C ARG A 29 -12.19 -3.30 -6.80
N PRO A 30 -12.11 -3.82 -5.56
CA PRO A 30 -11.05 -3.39 -4.64
C PRO A 30 -9.65 -3.83 -5.09
N LEU A 31 -9.55 -4.85 -5.94
CA LEU A 31 -8.27 -5.29 -6.52
C LEU A 31 -7.68 -4.28 -7.50
N GLU A 32 -8.49 -3.45 -8.16
CA GLU A 32 -8.01 -2.41 -9.10
C GLU A 32 -7.17 -1.31 -8.42
N ILE A 33 -7.26 -1.17 -7.09
CA ILE A 33 -6.43 -0.23 -6.31
C ILE A 33 -5.01 -0.80 -6.10
N PHE A 34 -4.83 -2.13 -6.10
CA PHE A 34 -3.53 -2.76 -5.86
C PHE A 34 -2.41 -2.31 -6.80
N PRO A 35 -2.58 -2.21 -8.14
CA PRO A 35 -1.51 -1.71 -9.00
C PRO A 35 -1.08 -0.28 -8.65
N ARG A 36 -2.02 0.57 -8.22
CA ARG A 36 -1.72 1.94 -7.77
C ARG A 36 -0.99 1.94 -6.43
N LEU A 37 -1.37 1.07 -5.50
CA LEU A 37 -0.66 0.85 -4.23
C LEU A 37 0.76 0.33 -4.47
N ALA A 38 0.92 -0.63 -5.38
CA ALA A 38 2.22 -1.18 -5.75
C ALA A 38 3.12 -0.10 -6.34
N LEU A 39 2.58 0.78 -7.19
CA LEU A 39 3.32 1.91 -7.74
C LEU A 39 3.71 2.93 -6.66
N ALA A 40 2.82 3.24 -5.71
CA ALA A 40 3.15 4.08 -4.56
C ALA A 40 4.27 3.47 -3.69
N ALA A 41 4.22 2.16 -3.46
CA ALA A 41 5.24 1.43 -2.72
C ALA A 41 6.59 1.42 -3.47
N LEU A 42 6.58 1.27 -4.80
CA LEU A 42 7.79 1.36 -5.63
C LEU A 42 8.41 2.76 -5.59
N LEU A 43 7.60 3.82 -5.64
CA LEU A 43 8.07 5.20 -5.50
C LEU A 43 8.69 5.45 -4.13
N MET A 44 8.04 4.99 -3.06
CA MET A 44 8.58 5.05 -1.70
C MET A 44 9.93 4.33 -1.63
N PHE A 45 10.00 3.09 -2.13
CA PHE A 45 11.22 2.29 -2.10
C PHE A 45 12.35 2.94 -2.90
N GLY A 46 12.05 3.48 -4.09
CA GLY A 46 13.00 4.21 -4.91
C GLY A 46 13.54 5.47 -4.22
N ALA A 47 12.67 6.26 -3.60
CA ALA A 47 13.06 7.47 -2.88
C ALA A 47 13.94 7.16 -1.66
N VAL A 48 13.54 6.18 -0.84
CA VAL A 48 14.31 5.76 0.33
C VAL A 48 15.66 5.16 -0.08
N SER A 49 15.70 4.34 -1.14
CA SER A 49 16.95 3.76 -1.65
C SER A 49 17.91 4.82 -2.18
N ALA A 50 17.39 5.83 -2.89
CA ALA A 50 18.19 6.96 -3.36
C ALA A 50 18.75 7.78 -2.19
N TRP A 51 17.90 8.09 -1.19
CA TRP A 51 18.31 8.76 0.05
C TRP A 51 19.43 8.00 0.77
N LEU A 52 19.27 6.69 0.95
CA LEU A 52 20.25 5.84 1.63
C LEU A 52 21.60 5.81 0.90
N ARG A 53 21.60 5.84 -0.44
CA ARG A 53 22.84 5.92 -1.24
C ARG A 53 23.57 7.25 -1.08
N SER A 54 22.83 8.34 -0.87
CA SER A 54 23.40 9.67 -0.64
C SER A 54 23.67 9.96 0.85
N ALA A 55 23.37 9.03 1.74
CA ALA A 55 23.47 9.23 3.17
C ALA A 55 24.95 9.29 3.62
N PRO A 56 25.30 10.19 4.56
CA PRO A 56 26.67 10.30 5.04
C PRO A 56 27.08 9.06 5.84
N GLU A 57 28.25 8.50 5.51
CA GLU A 57 28.77 7.25 6.11
C GLU A 57 28.99 7.31 7.63
N HIS A 58 29.05 8.52 8.19
CA HIS A 58 29.31 8.76 9.61
C HIS A 58 28.04 9.11 10.40
N ALA A 59 26.86 9.09 9.78
CA ALA A 59 25.62 9.33 10.50
C ALA A 59 25.30 8.18 11.46
N ALA A 60 24.80 8.52 12.64
CA ALA A 60 24.30 7.54 13.58
C ALA A 60 23.17 6.72 12.94
N GLU A 61 23.22 5.40 13.10
CA GLU A 61 22.27 4.45 12.54
C GLU A 61 20.81 4.81 12.88
N GLU A 62 20.59 5.26 14.12
CA GLU A 62 19.28 5.72 14.58
C GLU A 62 18.77 6.94 13.78
N THR A 63 19.64 7.89 13.46
CA THR A 63 19.26 9.08 12.66
C THR A 63 18.97 8.71 11.21
N LEU A 64 19.74 7.77 10.64
CA LEU A 64 19.48 7.22 9.30
C LEU A 64 18.14 6.50 9.23
N LEU A 65 17.82 5.70 10.26
CA LEU A 65 16.60 4.92 10.32
C LEU A 65 15.37 5.83 10.48
N ILE A 66 15.42 6.81 11.38
CA ILE A 66 14.33 7.78 11.56
C ILE A 66 14.12 8.59 10.27
N SER A 67 15.19 9.10 9.65
CA SER A 67 15.07 9.88 8.41
C SER A 67 14.50 9.07 7.25
N ALA A 68 14.91 7.80 7.11
CA ALA A 68 14.39 6.89 6.10
C ALA A 68 12.89 6.58 6.31
N ILE A 69 12.45 6.37 7.55
CA ILE A 69 11.04 6.14 7.87
C ILE A 69 10.20 7.39 7.54
N VAL A 70 10.65 8.58 7.97
CA VAL A 70 9.92 9.84 7.72
C VAL A 70 9.84 10.13 6.22
N LEU A 71 10.93 9.94 5.49
CA LEU A 71 10.96 10.09 4.04
C LEU A 71 10.03 9.07 3.36
N GLY A 72 10.11 7.80 3.75
CA GLY A 72 9.26 6.75 3.20
C GLY A 72 7.78 7.03 3.43
N ALA A 73 7.40 7.35 4.67
CA ALA A 73 6.02 7.66 5.03
C ALA A 73 5.48 8.88 4.27
N SER A 74 6.28 9.95 4.12
CA SER A 74 5.86 11.16 3.40
C SER A 74 5.70 10.91 1.90
N VAL A 75 6.63 10.20 1.26
CA VAL A 75 6.56 9.84 -0.17
C VAL A 75 5.38 8.91 -0.43
N TYR A 76 5.22 7.87 0.39
CA TYR A 76 4.11 6.94 0.25
C TYR A 76 2.76 7.63 0.45
N GLY A 77 2.61 8.45 1.49
CA GLY A 77 1.38 9.20 1.76
C GLY A 77 1.03 10.16 0.61
N THR A 78 2.04 10.85 0.06
CA THR A 78 1.85 11.75 -1.09
C THR A 78 1.46 10.97 -2.35
N ALA A 79 2.14 9.85 -2.62
CA ALA A 79 1.82 8.99 -3.77
C ALA A 79 0.42 8.40 -3.68
N LEU A 80 0.01 7.93 -2.49
CA LEU A 80 -1.36 7.48 -2.23
C LEU A 80 -2.37 8.59 -2.49
N PHE A 81 -2.11 9.79 -1.97
CA PHE A 81 -2.99 10.92 -2.18
C PHE A 81 -3.14 11.23 -3.67
N VAL A 82 -2.07 11.22 -4.45
CA VAL A 82 -2.14 11.50 -5.89
C VAL A 82 -2.84 10.37 -6.67
N LEU A 83 -2.50 9.10 -6.38
CA LEU A 83 -2.93 7.95 -7.16
C LEU A 83 -4.32 7.42 -6.80
N VAL A 84 -4.71 7.54 -5.52
CA VAL A 84 -5.95 6.94 -4.99
C VAL A 84 -7.01 8.00 -4.70
N ARG A 85 -6.70 9.30 -4.88
CA ARG A 85 -7.64 10.41 -4.70
C ARG A 85 -8.99 10.20 -5.37
N SER A 86 -9.00 9.75 -6.63
CA SER A 86 -10.25 9.53 -7.37
C SER A 86 -11.11 8.45 -6.75
N GLU A 87 -10.51 7.35 -6.29
CA GLU A 87 -11.20 6.24 -5.62
C GLU A 87 -11.70 6.64 -4.23
N LEU A 88 -10.91 7.41 -3.47
CA LEU A 88 -11.31 7.95 -2.17
C LEU A 88 -12.54 8.87 -2.29
N PHE A 89 -12.55 9.74 -3.31
CA PHE A 89 -13.71 10.58 -3.58
C PHE A 89 -14.93 9.78 -4.06
N ASN A 90 -14.73 8.76 -4.90
CA ASN A 90 -15.79 7.88 -5.39
C ASN A 90 -16.40 7.03 -4.27
N ALA A 91 -15.56 6.45 -3.40
CA ALA A 91 -15.99 5.70 -2.22
C ALA A 91 -16.74 6.59 -1.22
N ARG A 92 -16.29 7.83 -1.03
CA ARG A 92 -17.00 8.82 -0.19
C ARG A 92 -18.38 9.14 -0.75
N ASP A 93 -18.48 9.35 -2.07
CA ASP A 93 -19.77 9.67 -2.71
C ASP A 93 -20.75 8.48 -2.65
N LEU A 94 -20.25 7.25 -2.84
CA LEU A 94 -21.04 6.03 -2.65
C LEU A 94 -21.56 5.90 -1.20
N PHE A 95 -20.72 6.17 -0.21
CA PHE A 95 -21.11 6.13 1.21
C PHE A 95 -22.15 7.21 1.55
N LEU A 96 -22.02 8.41 0.98
CA LEU A 96 -23.00 9.47 1.14
C LEU A 96 -24.36 9.11 0.50
N ARG A 97 -24.36 8.48 -0.67
CA ARG A 97 -25.58 7.98 -1.32
C ARG A 97 -26.27 6.85 -0.56
N LEU A 98 -25.51 6.00 0.12
CA LEU A 98 -26.05 4.91 0.94
C LEU A 98 -26.64 5.41 2.28
N ARG A 99 -26.30 6.64 2.70
CA ARG A 99 -26.80 7.25 3.94
C ARG A 99 -28.00 8.18 3.70
N GLY A 100 -28.24 8.59 2.46
CA GLY A 100 -29.37 9.44 2.06
C GLY A 100 -30.51 8.67 1.41
#